data_AF-A0AAU7RLI8-F1
#
_entry.id   AF-A0AAU7RLI8-F1
#
_cell.length_a   1.000
_cell.length_b   1.000
_cell.length_c   1.000
_cell.angle_alpha   90.00
_cell.angle_beta   90.00
_cell.angle_gamma   90.00
#
_symmetry.space_group_name_H-M   'P 1'
#
loop_
_entity.id
_entity.type
_entity.pdbx_description
1 polymer ?
#
loop_
_entity_poly.entity_id
_entity_poly.type
_entity_poly.pdbx_seq_one_letter_code
_entity_poly.pdbx_strand_id
1 'polypeptide(L)' 'MFSVVKGDPTPEELAALAAVVASVGVPPTPEAAQPNVRHWVRRQQLRLDPTPGPGAWRRSRG' A
#
# COMPACT_ATOMS: atom_id res chain seq x y z
N MET A 1 15.80 -28.58 -3.65
CA MET A 1 16.45 -28.55 -2.32
C MET A 1 17.75 -27.77 -2.47
N PHE A 2 18.09 -26.88 -1.53
CA PHE A 2 19.26 -25.98 -1.60
C PHE A 2 20.37 -26.42 -0.64
N SER A 3 21.64 -26.14 -0.96
CA SER A 3 22.79 -26.48 -0.13
C SER A 3 23.89 -25.42 -0.19
N VAL A 4 24.57 -25.19 0.92
CA VAL A 4 25.79 -24.36 0.98
C VAL A 4 26.97 -25.19 0.50
N VAL A 5 27.62 -24.76 -0.58
CA VAL A 5 28.79 -25.46 -1.17
C VAL A 5 30.13 -24.90 -0.69
N LYS A 6 30.14 -23.73 -0.04
CA LYS A 6 31.36 -23.08 0.45
C LYS A 6 31.06 -22.16 1.64
N GLY A 7 31.95 -22.19 2.65
CA GLY A 7 31.85 -21.37 3.85
C GLY A 7 30.97 -21.99 4.94
N ASP A 8 30.96 -21.34 6.10
CA ASP A 8 30.12 -21.68 7.26
C ASP A 8 29.32 -20.42 7.66
N PRO A 9 28.23 -20.11 6.93
CA PRO A 9 27.47 -18.90 7.16
C PRO A 9 26.76 -18.97 8.51
N THR A 10 26.63 -17.82 9.17
CA THR A 10 25.86 -17.79 10.42
C THR A 10 24.37 -18.02 10.13
N PRO A 11 23.58 -18.46 11.12
CA PRO A 11 22.14 -18.62 10.98
C PRO A 11 21.43 -17.35 10.48
N GLU A 12 21.93 -16.18 10.88
CA GLU A 12 21.39 -14.87 10.47
C GLU A 12 21.64 -14.59 8.99
N GLU A 13 22.82 -14.92 8.47
CA GLU A 13 23.15 -14.76 7.06
C GLU A 13 22.32 -15.69 6.18
N LEU A 14 22.11 -16.94 6.63
CA LEU A 14 21.21 -17.87 5.96
C LEU A 14 19.76 -17.39 5.96
N ALA A 15 19.28 -16.83 7.07
CA ALA A 15 17.93 -16.28 7.17
C ALA A 15 17.73 -15.08 6.23
N ALA A 16 18.73 -14.19 6.14
CA ALA A 16 18.69 -13.04 5.23
C ALA A 16 18.63 -13.48 3.75
N LEU A 17 19.46 -14.45 3.35
CA LEU A 17 19.42 -15.02 2.00
C LEU A 17 18.08 -15.72 1.71
N ALA A 18 17.56 -16.49 2.66
CA ALA A 18 16.27 -17.16 2.51
C ALA A 18 15.12 -16.17 2.31
N ALA A 19 15.12 -15.03 3.00
CA ALA A 19 14.13 -13.98 2.79
C ALA A 19 14.16 -13.41 1.37
N VAL A 20 15.35 -13.17 0.82
CA VAL A 20 15.52 -12.70 -0.57
C VAL A 20 15.02 -13.75 -1.55
N VAL A 21 15.46 -15.02 -1.42
CA VAL A 21 15.03 -16.11 -2.29
C VAL A 21 13.50 -16.31 -2.23
N ALA A 22 12.91 -16.24 -1.04
CA ALA A 22 11.46 -16.34 -0.87
C ALA A 22 10.70 -15.18 -1.54
N SER A 23 11.32 -14.01 -1.72
CA SER A 23 10.72 -12.87 -2.42
C SER A 23 10.83 -12.93 -3.93
N VAL A 24 11.69 -13.78 -4.50
CA VAL A 24 11.85 -13.90 -5.96
C VAL A 24 10.54 -14.39 -6.58
N GLY A 25 9.90 -13.54 -7.37
CA GLY A 25 8.62 -13.86 -8.03
C GLY A 25 7.37 -13.59 -7.19
N VAL A 26 7.52 -13.07 -5.97
CA VAL A 26 6.37 -12.57 -5.20
C VAL A 26 5.96 -11.22 -5.78
N PRO A 27 4.74 -11.09 -6.33
CA PRO A 27 4.25 -9.79 -6.76
C PRO A 27 4.16 -8.86 -5.54
N PRO A 28 4.46 -7.56 -5.69
CA PRO A 28 4.34 -6.63 -4.58
C PRO A 28 2.92 -6.69 -4.01
N THR A 29 2.82 -6.82 -2.68
CA THR A 29 1.54 -6.69 -2.00
C THR A 29 0.97 -5.32 -2.35
N PRO A 30 -0.26 -5.25 -2.89
CA PRO A 30 -0.88 -3.97 -3.20
C PRO A 30 -0.99 -3.15 -1.90
N GLU A 31 -0.34 -1.99 -1.89
CA GLU A 31 -0.49 -1.04 -0.79
C GLU A 31 -1.97 -0.64 -0.68
N ALA A 32 -2.48 -0.57 0.55
CA ALA A 32 -3.82 -0.05 0.78
C ALA A 32 -3.92 1.35 0.16
N ALA A 33 -4.91 1.55 -0.72
CA ALA A 33 -5.08 2.81 -1.40
C ALA A 33 -5.24 3.92 -0.36
N GLN A 34 -4.24 4.80 -0.26
CA GLN A 34 -4.34 5.97 0.58
C GLN A 34 -5.49 6.85 0.08
N PRO A 35 -6.37 7.36 0.97
CA PRO A 35 -7.45 8.24 0.55
C PRO A 35 -6.85 9.45 -0.15
N ASN A 36 -7.35 9.76 -1.35
CA ASN A 36 -6.82 10.87 -2.13
C ASN A 36 -7.03 12.18 -1.38
N VAL A 37 -5.93 12.82 -0.95
CA VAL A 37 -5.90 14.09 -0.20
C VAL A 37 -6.65 15.23 -0.92
N ARG A 38 -6.90 15.08 -2.23
CA ARG A 38 -7.57 16.08 -3.08
C ARG A 38 -9.03 15.76 -3.40
N HIS A 39 -9.68 14.91 -2.62
CA HIS A 39 -11.08 14.56 -2.86
C HIS A 39 -12.00 15.79 -2.97
N TRP A 40 -11.77 16.82 -2.16
CA TRP A 40 -12.54 18.07 -2.23
C TRP A 40 -12.26 18.88 -3.51
N VAL A 41 -11.00 18.99 -3.94
CA VAL A 41 -10.60 19.69 -5.18
C VAL A 41 -11.21 19.03 -6.41
N ARG A 42 -11.18 17.69 -6.49
CA ARG A 42 -11.81 16.95 -7.59
C ARG A 42 -13.32 17.23 -7.65
N ARG A 43 -13.99 17.26 -6.50
CA ARG A 43 -15.43 17.52 -6.40
C ARG A 43 -15.79 18.91 -6.94
N GLN A 44 -14.99 19.92 -6.60
CA GLN A 44 -15.15 21.28 -7.11
C GLN A 44 -14.95 21.36 -8.63
N GLN A 45 -13.91 20.72 -9.19
CA GLN A 45 -13.68 20.67 -10.65
C GLN A 45 -14.85 20.03 -11.41
N LEU A 46 -15.48 19.03 -10.82
CA LEU A 46 -16.62 18.31 -11.40
C LEU A 46 -17.98 18.96 -11.11
N ARG A 47 -18.01 20.13 -10.44
CA ARG A 47 -19.24 20.83 -10.03
C ARG A 47 -20.19 19.94 -9.23
N LEU A 48 -19.63 19.03 -8.42
CA LEU A 48 -20.37 18.13 -7.53
C LEU A 48 -20.58 18.77 -6.16
N ASP A 49 -20.79 20.07 -6.13
CA ASP A 49 -21.00 20.81 -4.90
C ASP A 49 -22.30 20.33 -4.22
N PRO A 50 -22.33 20.22 -2.88
CA PRO A 50 -23.53 19.81 -2.20
C PRO A 50 -24.65 20.83 -2.44
N THR A 51 -25.85 20.34 -2.74
CA THR A 51 -27.04 21.20 -2.84
C THR A 51 -27.28 21.88 -1.49
N PRO A 52 -27.46 23.21 -1.44
CA PRO A 52 -27.77 23.92 -0.20
C PRO A 52 -29.04 23.36 0.45
N GLY A 53 -29.00 23.12 1.77
CA GLY A 53 -30.18 22.69 2.52
C GLY A 53 -29.88 21.96 3.83
N PRO A 54 -30.90 21.72 4.67
CA PRO A 54 -30.75 20.96 5.90
C PRO A 54 -30.17 19.56 5.64
N GLY A 55 -29.07 19.23 6.32
CA GLY A 55 -28.42 17.92 6.20
C GLY A 55 -27.34 17.81 5.11
N ALA A 56 -27.13 18.85 4.29
CA ALA A 56 -26.08 18.88 3.26
C ALA A 56 -24.67 18.61 3.83
N TRP A 57 -24.40 19.08 5.05
CA TRP A 57 -23.14 18.90 5.78
C TRP A 57 -22.92 17.48 6.34
N ARG A 58 -23.95 16.61 6.38
CA ARG A 58 -23.79 15.23 6.88
C ARG A 58 -22.93 14.37 5.95
N ARG A 59 -22.90 14.73 4.66
CA ARG A 59 -22.11 14.04 3.60
C ARG A 59 -20.75 14.70 3.33
N SER A 60 -20.40 15.77 4.05
CA SER A 60 -19.09 16.44 3.93
C SER A 60 -18.04 15.90 4.90
N ARG A 61 -18.40 15.00 5.82
CA ARG A 61 -17.43 14.27 6.64
C ARG A 61 -16.75 13.21 5.77
N GLY A 62 -15.61 13.58 5.20
CA GLY A 62 -14.54 12.65 4.85
C GLY A 62 -13.63 12.46 6.05
#